data_AF-A0A4Q3ET52-F1
#
_entry.id   AF-A0A4Q3ET52-F1
#
_cell.length_a   1.000
_cell.length_b   1.000
_cell.length_c   1.000
_cell.angle_alpha   90.00
_cell.angle_beta   90.00
_cell.angle_gamma   90.00
#
_symmetry.space_group_name_H-M   'P 1'
#
loop_
_entity.id
_entity.type
_entity.pdbx_description
1 polymer ?
#
loop_
_entity_poly.entity_id
_entity_poly.type
_entity_poly.pdbx_seq_one_letter_code
_entity_poly.pdbx_strand_id
1 'polypeptide(L)'
;MNIRQIAITLIGIFMCLCLFHLPQYAQWYDDRLGDLTANISEQADSTDLEFRKILRWRDPYVLSRNTLDIILKKDSEMGRKRAPDSFVLLPPTQYIKEVTNDFLFPEPIAFYYFSGIKTTYSESKYASHANYYVDVTAQNMLISHIDNAQQRDSVITAYKNLSLKYKTAASK
;
A
#
# COMPACT_ATOMS: atom_id res chain seq x y z
N MET A 1 -5.17 -50.70 -29.44
CA MET A 1 -3.80 -50.18 -29.25
C MET A 1 -2.84 -51.32 -29.48
N ASN A 2 -1.88 -51.18 -30.39
CA ASN A 2 -1.03 -52.30 -30.79
C ASN A 2 0.08 -52.54 -29.74
N ILE A 3 0.56 -53.77 -29.62
CA ILE A 3 1.56 -54.14 -28.60
C ILE A 3 2.84 -53.31 -28.70
N ARG A 4 3.20 -52.92 -29.93
CA ARG A 4 4.33 -52.01 -30.21
C ARG A 4 4.12 -50.60 -29.63
N GLN A 5 2.89 -50.08 -29.68
CA GLN A 5 2.56 -48.77 -29.10
C GLN A 5 2.62 -48.83 -27.58
N ILE A 6 2.09 -49.90 -26.99
CA ILE A 6 2.17 -50.14 -25.53
C ILE A 6 3.64 -50.20 -25.09
N ALA A 7 4.48 -50.96 -25.79
CA ALA A 7 5.90 -51.08 -25.47
C ALA A 7 6.63 -49.73 -25.54
N ILE A 8 6.38 -48.93 -26.58
CA ILE A 8 7.00 -47.59 -26.72
C ILE A 8 6.53 -46.65 -25.61
N THR A 9 5.24 -46.67 -25.25
CA THR A 9 4.72 -45.85 -24.15
C THR A 9 5.34 -46.23 -22.82
N LEU A 10 5.47 -47.53 -22.52
CA LEU A 10 6.10 -47.99 -21.28
C LEU A 10 7.58 -47.61 -21.22
N ILE A 11 8.31 -47.72 -22.34
CA ILE A 11 9.70 -47.28 -22.43
C ILE A 11 9.80 -45.76 -22.23
N GLY A 12 8.89 -44.98 -22.81
CA GLY A 12 8.84 -43.53 -22.62
C GLY A 12 8.59 -43.13 -21.17
N ILE A 13 7.61 -43.76 -20.51
CA ILE A 13 7.34 -43.54 -19.08
C ILE A 13 8.58 -43.91 -18.25
N PHE A 14 9.20 -45.05 -18.53
CA PHE A 14 10.40 -45.49 -17.84
C PHE A 14 11.56 -44.49 -18.00
N MET A 15 11.81 -44.01 -19.23
CA MET A 15 12.83 -42.98 -19.47
C MET A 15 12.53 -41.68 -18.72
N CYS A 16 11.26 -41.24 -18.66
CA CYS A 16 10.87 -40.09 -17.86
C CYS A 16 11.12 -40.28 -16.36
N LEU A 17 10.84 -41.48 -15.81
CA LEU A 17 11.14 -41.79 -14.41
C LEU A 17 12.64 -41.80 -14.12
N CYS A 18 13.45 -42.34 -15.04
CA CYS A 18 14.90 -42.31 -14.92
C CYS A 18 15.48 -40.89 -14.95
N LEU A 19 14.88 -39.96 -15.70
CA LEU A 19 15.32 -38.56 -15.73
C LEU A 19 15.26 -37.92 -14.34
N PHE A 20 14.23 -38.20 -13.54
CA PHE A 20 14.11 -37.64 -12.19
C PHE A 20 15.09 -38.22 -11.16
N HIS A 21 15.79 -39.32 -11.48
CA HIS A 21 16.84 -39.88 -10.63
C HIS A 21 18.22 -39.28 -10.89
N LEU A 22 18.38 -38.48 -11.96
CA LEU A 22 19.62 -37.75 -12.21
C LEU A 22 19.69 -36.53 -11.28
N PRO A 23 20.83 -36.26 -10.62
CA PRO A 23 20.93 -35.29 -9.53
C PRO A 23 20.50 -33.88 -9.91
N GLN A 24 20.77 -33.45 -11.15
CA GLN A 24 20.37 -32.14 -11.65
C GLN A 24 18.84 -31.99 -11.76
N TYR A 25 18.14 -33.05 -12.16
CA TYR A 25 16.69 -33.04 -12.31
C TYR A 25 15.96 -33.41 -11.01
N ALA A 26 16.58 -34.21 -10.15
CA ALA A 26 16.11 -34.48 -8.79
C ALA A 26 16.07 -33.17 -7.98
N GLN A 27 17.14 -32.38 -8.02
CA GLN A 27 17.17 -31.06 -7.37
C GLN A 27 16.10 -30.12 -7.94
N TRP A 28 15.96 -30.05 -9.28
CA TRP A 28 14.90 -29.26 -9.88
C TRP A 28 13.49 -29.72 -9.46
N TYR A 29 13.26 -31.03 -9.35
CA TYR A 29 12.00 -31.60 -8.89
C TYR A 29 11.72 -31.21 -7.44
N ASP A 30 12.68 -31.32 -6.54
CA ASP A 30 12.52 -30.95 -5.14
C ASP A 30 12.25 -29.44 -5.00
N ASP A 31 13.03 -28.61 -5.70
CA ASP A 31 12.92 -27.13 -5.66
C ASP A 31 11.61 -26.61 -6.28
N ARG A 32 10.96 -27.35 -7.19
CA ARG A 32 9.81 -26.86 -7.97
C ARG A 32 8.52 -27.63 -7.77
N LEU A 33 8.58 -28.94 -7.61
CA LEU A 33 7.43 -29.83 -7.56
C LEU A 33 7.24 -30.47 -6.18
N GLY A 34 8.32 -30.83 -5.49
CA GLY A 34 8.28 -31.37 -4.13
C GLY A 34 7.78 -30.35 -3.11
N ASP A 35 8.28 -29.12 -3.21
CA ASP A 35 7.84 -28.00 -2.37
C ASP A 35 6.49 -27.41 -2.79
N LEU A 36 6.00 -27.75 -3.99
CA LEU A 36 4.74 -27.23 -4.50
C LEU A 36 3.58 -27.61 -3.58
N THR A 37 3.53 -28.85 -3.08
CA THR A 37 2.48 -29.32 -2.16
C THR A 37 2.58 -28.75 -0.75
N ALA A 38 3.80 -28.41 -0.30
CA ALA A 38 4.01 -27.81 1.02
C ALA A 38 3.60 -26.33 1.03
N ASN A 39 3.81 -25.63 -0.09
CA ASN A 39 3.62 -24.19 -0.21
C ASN A 39 2.40 -23.78 -1.07
N ILE A 40 1.45 -24.69 -1.37
CA ILE A 40 0.22 -24.33 -2.10
C ILE A 40 -0.52 -23.21 -1.39
N SER A 41 -0.62 -23.25 -0.06
CA SER A 41 -1.27 -22.19 0.72
C SER A 41 -0.55 -20.86 0.56
N GLU A 42 0.78 -20.85 0.69
CA GLU A 42 1.59 -19.64 0.59
C GLU A 42 1.61 -19.05 -0.83
N GLN A 43 1.63 -19.92 -1.86
CA GLN A 43 1.49 -19.51 -3.25
C GLN A 43 0.08 -18.99 -3.55
N ALA A 44 -0.98 -19.64 -3.03
CA ALA A 44 -2.35 -19.17 -3.15
C ALA A 44 -2.55 -17.81 -2.46
N ASP A 45 -2.00 -17.63 -1.26
CA ASP A 45 -2.02 -16.37 -0.51
C ASP A 45 -1.20 -15.28 -1.24
N SER A 46 -0.07 -15.65 -1.86
CA SER A 46 0.71 -14.73 -2.70
C SER A 46 -0.01 -14.31 -3.99
N THR A 47 -1.07 -15.03 -4.37
CA THR A 47 -1.91 -14.73 -5.53
C THR A 47 -3.00 -13.70 -5.20
N ASP A 48 -3.24 -13.42 -3.91
CA ASP A 48 -4.22 -12.43 -3.48
C ASP A 48 -3.93 -11.05 -4.11
N LEU A 49 -5.00 -10.37 -4.51
CA LEU A 49 -4.88 -9.08 -5.15
C LEU A 49 -4.31 -8.04 -4.19
N GLU A 50 -4.73 -8.04 -2.93
CA GLU A 50 -4.26 -7.06 -1.94
C GLU A 50 -2.80 -7.31 -1.57
N PHE A 51 -2.41 -8.56 -1.36
CA PHE A 51 -1.01 -8.91 -1.14
C PHE A 51 -0.09 -8.44 -2.29
N ARG A 52 -0.51 -8.65 -3.56
CA ARG A 52 0.25 -8.17 -4.72
C ARG A 52 0.36 -6.64 -4.79
N LYS A 53 -0.68 -5.91 -4.37
CA LYS A 53 -0.64 -4.44 -4.29
C LYS A 53 0.32 -3.97 -3.20
N ILE A 54 0.33 -4.62 -2.04
CA ILE A 54 1.27 -4.35 -0.95
C ILE A 54 2.71 -4.60 -1.43
N LEU A 55 2.99 -5.73 -2.07
CA LEU A 55 4.34 -6.01 -2.61
C LEU A 55 4.78 -5.00 -3.68
N ARG A 56 3.85 -4.59 -4.56
CA ARG A 56 4.14 -3.68 -5.67
C ARG A 56 4.37 -2.24 -5.21
N TRP A 57 3.52 -1.73 -4.33
CA TRP A 57 3.47 -0.31 -3.98
C TRP A 57 3.96 0.01 -2.57
N ARG A 58 4.13 -1.00 -1.71
CA ARG A 58 4.73 -0.91 -0.37
C ARG A 58 4.06 0.14 0.52
N ASP A 59 4.85 0.89 1.29
CA ASP A 59 4.40 1.80 2.34
C ASP A 59 3.40 2.86 1.85
N PRO A 60 3.55 3.51 0.68
CA PRO A 60 2.54 4.41 0.14
C PRO A 60 1.13 3.79 0.04
N TYR A 61 1.05 2.52 -0.38
CA TYR A 61 -0.22 1.82 -0.48
C TYR A 61 -0.79 1.51 0.89
N VAL A 62 0.01 0.91 1.76
CA VAL A 62 -0.38 0.54 3.13
C VAL A 62 -0.86 1.77 3.90
N LEU A 63 -0.14 2.89 3.81
CA LEU A 63 -0.53 4.14 4.45
C LEU A 63 -1.88 4.66 3.96
N SER A 64 -2.09 4.66 2.64
CA SER A 64 -3.33 5.15 2.03
C SER A 64 -4.52 4.29 2.45
N ARG A 65 -4.34 2.97 2.52
CA ARG A 65 -5.35 2.01 2.99
C ARG A 65 -5.65 2.18 4.49
N ASN A 66 -4.62 2.26 5.34
CA ASN A 66 -4.80 2.48 6.76
C ASN A 66 -5.50 3.82 7.05
N THR A 67 -5.18 4.86 6.29
CA THR A 67 -5.85 6.17 6.40
C THR A 67 -7.33 6.07 6.04
N LEU A 68 -7.66 5.34 4.97
CA LEU A 68 -9.05 5.06 4.60
C LEU A 68 -9.79 4.36 5.74
N ASP A 69 -9.21 3.31 6.31
CA ASP A 69 -9.85 2.53 7.37
C ASP A 69 -10.10 3.38 8.62
N ILE A 70 -9.16 4.26 8.98
CA ILE A 70 -9.32 5.22 10.08
C ILE A 70 -10.45 6.22 9.81
N ILE A 71 -10.53 6.75 8.59
CA ILE A 71 -11.58 7.71 8.20
C ILE A 71 -12.94 7.01 8.20
N LEU A 72 -13.05 5.81 7.61
CA LEU A 72 -14.28 5.03 7.59
C LEU A 72 -14.77 4.72 9.01
N LYS A 73 -13.85 4.36 9.92
CA LYS A 73 -14.17 4.12 11.32
C LYS A 73 -14.73 5.40 11.97
N LYS A 74 -14.05 6.55 11.80
CA LYS A 74 -14.49 7.84 12.36
C LYS A 74 -15.84 8.28 11.78
N ASP A 75 -16.04 8.16 10.48
CA ASP A 75 -17.32 8.49 9.84
C ASP A 75 -18.45 7.62 10.38
N SER A 76 -18.20 6.32 10.58
CA SER A 76 -19.17 5.40 11.18
C SER A 76 -19.50 5.79 12.63
N GLU A 77 -18.50 6.17 13.44
CA GLU A 77 -18.69 6.65 14.81
C GLU A 77 -19.51 7.95 14.85
N MET A 78 -19.38 8.81 13.84
CA MET A 78 -20.16 10.05 13.67
C MET A 78 -21.52 9.83 13.00
N GLY A 79 -21.92 8.60 12.66
CA GLY A 79 -23.19 8.29 12.01
C GLY A 79 -23.28 8.74 10.54
N ARG A 80 -22.15 8.98 9.86
CA ARG A 80 -22.09 9.43 8.47
C ARG A 80 -22.01 8.23 7.51
N LYS A 81 -22.74 8.28 6.39
CA LYS A 81 -22.70 7.23 5.37
C LYS A 81 -21.62 7.51 4.31
N ARG A 82 -20.56 6.67 4.32
CA ARG A 82 -19.51 6.51 3.29
C ARG A 82 -18.64 7.76 3.04
N ALA A 83 -17.40 7.50 2.62
CA ALA A 83 -16.30 8.47 2.52
C ALA A 83 -16.07 9.20 1.17
N PRO A 84 -16.96 9.22 0.14
CA PRO A 84 -16.62 9.87 -1.13
C PRO A 84 -16.43 11.40 -0.99
N ASP A 85 -16.96 11.99 0.09
CA ASP A 85 -16.82 13.40 0.43
C ASP A 85 -15.68 13.66 1.44
N SER A 86 -14.94 12.62 1.84
CA SER A 86 -13.79 12.77 2.72
C SER A 86 -12.63 13.40 1.93
N PHE A 87 -12.12 14.51 2.46
CA PHE A 87 -11.07 15.31 1.89
C PHE A 87 -10.04 15.63 2.97
N VAL A 88 -8.86 15.06 2.83
CA VAL A 88 -7.79 15.10 3.83
C VAL A 88 -6.78 16.19 3.48
N LEU A 89 -6.51 17.06 4.44
CA LEU A 89 -5.42 18.03 4.38
C LEU A 89 -4.12 17.39 4.85
N LEU A 90 -3.12 17.38 3.97
CA LEU A 90 -1.80 16.85 4.25
C LEU A 90 -0.86 17.96 4.72
N PRO A 91 0.03 17.66 5.68
CA PRO A 91 1.10 18.57 6.04
C PRO A 91 2.13 18.70 4.91
N PRO A 92 3.00 19.71 4.95
CA PRO A 92 4.04 19.90 3.94
C PRO A 92 5.00 18.70 3.88
N THR A 93 5.36 18.28 2.67
CA THR A 93 6.24 17.10 2.45
C THR A 93 7.57 17.18 3.20
N GLN A 94 8.19 18.37 3.27
CA GLN A 94 9.45 18.51 4.02
C GLN A 94 9.27 18.35 5.53
N TYR A 95 8.17 18.84 6.09
CA TYR A 95 7.88 18.63 7.50
C TYR A 95 7.73 17.14 7.82
N ILE A 96 7.04 16.39 6.95
CA ILE A 96 6.89 14.94 7.13
C ILE A 96 8.27 14.28 7.15
N LYS A 97 9.09 14.50 6.12
CA LYS A 97 10.44 13.89 6.01
C LYS A 97 11.29 14.11 7.26
N GLU A 98 11.30 15.34 7.77
CA GLU A 98 12.09 15.74 8.94
C GLU A 98 11.59 15.11 10.24
N VAL A 99 10.27 14.98 10.41
CA VAL A 99 9.67 14.44 11.64
C VAL A 99 9.68 12.91 11.68
N THR A 100 9.67 12.26 10.51
CA THR A 100 9.43 10.82 10.38
C THR A 100 10.64 10.02 9.86
N ASN A 101 11.84 10.63 9.87
CA ASN A 101 13.07 10.02 9.33
C ASN A 101 12.90 9.56 7.87
N ASP A 102 12.66 10.51 6.97
CA ASP A 102 12.56 10.32 5.51
C ASP A 102 11.33 9.54 5.01
N PHE A 103 10.29 9.38 5.82
CA PHE A 103 9.03 8.84 5.30
C PHE A 103 8.43 9.78 4.25
N LEU A 104 7.99 9.18 3.13
CA LEU A 104 7.37 9.88 2.01
C LEU A 104 5.87 9.63 2.01
N PHE A 105 5.09 10.68 2.26
CA PHE A 105 3.65 10.61 2.06
C PHE A 105 3.34 10.55 0.55
N PRO A 106 2.40 9.67 0.10
CA PRO A 106 2.06 9.58 -1.31
C PRO A 106 1.53 10.90 -1.86
N GLU A 107 1.88 11.21 -3.11
CA GLU A 107 1.31 12.33 -3.85
C GLU A 107 -0.23 12.22 -3.90
N PRO A 108 -0.96 13.35 -3.94
CA PRO A 108 -2.42 13.31 -3.85
C PRO A 108 -3.13 12.40 -4.86
N ILE A 109 -2.61 12.33 -6.09
CA ILE A 109 -3.15 11.46 -7.14
C ILE A 109 -2.92 9.99 -6.81
N ALA A 110 -1.74 9.63 -6.33
CA ALA A 110 -1.42 8.26 -5.92
C ALA A 110 -2.26 7.84 -4.71
N PHE A 111 -2.40 8.74 -3.73
CA PHE A 111 -3.25 8.53 -2.58
C PHE A 111 -4.71 8.24 -2.98
N TYR A 112 -5.26 9.05 -3.89
CA TYR A 112 -6.61 8.84 -4.42
C TYR A 112 -6.74 7.51 -5.15
N TYR A 113 -5.75 7.13 -5.95
CA TYR A 113 -5.75 5.84 -6.65
C TYR A 113 -5.76 4.64 -5.69
N PHE A 114 -5.07 4.72 -4.55
CA PHE A 114 -4.99 3.63 -3.56
C PHE A 114 -6.19 3.57 -2.60
N SER A 115 -6.73 4.73 -2.20
CA SER A 115 -7.75 4.83 -1.15
C SER A 115 -9.14 5.24 -1.63
N GLY A 116 -9.23 5.91 -2.79
CA GLY A 116 -10.45 6.59 -3.24
C GLY A 116 -10.76 7.90 -2.50
N ILE A 117 -9.91 8.33 -1.57
CA ILE A 117 -10.07 9.56 -0.79
C ILE A 117 -9.26 10.69 -1.43
N LYS A 118 -9.83 11.89 -1.45
CA LYS A 118 -9.15 13.10 -1.95
C LYS A 118 -8.19 13.61 -0.87
N THR A 119 -6.99 13.98 -1.28
CA THR A 119 -6.01 14.66 -0.41
C THR A 119 -5.54 15.96 -1.06
N THR A 120 -5.09 16.92 -0.25
CA THR A 120 -4.56 18.19 -0.74
C THR A 120 -3.54 18.76 0.24
N TYR A 121 -2.63 19.60 -0.26
CA TYR A 121 -1.74 20.42 0.57
C TYR A 121 -2.36 21.77 0.92
N SER A 122 -1.81 22.44 1.92
CA SER A 122 -2.27 23.75 2.41
C SER A 122 -2.12 24.91 1.41
N GLU A 123 -1.24 24.76 0.41
CA GLU A 123 -1.02 25.76 -0.65
C GLU A 123 -2.08 25.69 -1.77
N SER A 124 -2.86 24.60 -1.82
CA SER A 124 -3.89 24.39 -2.84
C SER A 124 -5.14 25.23 -2.57
N LYS A 125 -5.76 25.72 -3.65
CA LYS A 125 -7.09 26.37 -3.60
C LYS A 125 -8.20 25.48 -3.02
N TYR A 126 -7.98 24.16 -3.01
CA TYR A 126 -8.93 23.18 -2.51
C TYR A 126 -8.78 22.90 -1.00
N ALA A 127 -7.76 23.45 -0.33
CA ALA A 127 -7.54 23.23 1.10
C ALA A 127 -8.75 23.59 1.98
N SER A 128 -9.55 24.59 1.56
CA SER A 128 -10.78 25.00 2.25
C SER A 128 -11.90 23.95 2.24
N HIS A 129 -11.78 22.90 1.42
CA HIS A 129 -12.77 21.82 1.34
C HIS A 129 -12.38 20.62 2.22
N ALA A 130 -11.23 20.65 2.88
CA ALA A 130 -10.80 19.58 3.76
C ALA A 130 -11.72 19.46 4.99
N ASN A 131 -12.10 18.23 5.32
CA ASN A 131 -12.84 17.85 6.52
C ASN A 131 -12.03 16.91 7.43
N TYR A 132 -10.84 16.52 7.00
CA TYR A 132 -9.85 15.81 7.80
C TYR A 132 -8.48 16.47 7.66
N TYR A 133 -7.59 16.24 8.63
CA TYR A 133 -6.18 16.61 8.52
C TYR A 133 -5.28 15.53 9.15
N VAL A 134 -4.01 15.51 8.73
CA VAL A 134 -3.00 14.57 9.22
C VAL A 134 -2.03 15.26 10.17
N ASP A 135 -2.13 14.98 11.45
CA ASP A 135 -1.15 15.42 12.44
C ASP A 135 0.02 14.43 12.49
N VAL A 136 1.24 14.94 12.36
CA VAL A 136 2.46 14.12 12.33
C VAL A 136 3.32 14.51 13.51
N THR A 137 3.55 13.55 14.40
CA THR A 137 4.50 13.67 15.51
C THR A 137 5.66 12.71 15.27
N ALA A 138 6.75 12.85 16.03
CA ALA A 138 7.95 12.01 15.87
C ALA A 138 7.69 10.50 15.99
N GLN A 139 6.56 10.10 16.59
CA GLN A 139 6.23 8.70 16.88
C GLN A 139 4.94 8.24 16.22
N ASN A 140 4.04 9.16 15.85
CA ASN A 140 2.70 8.81 15.40
C ASN A 140 2.20 9.75 14.31
N MET A 141 1.43 9.18 13.38
CA MET A 141 0.60 9.90 12.43
C MET A 141 -0.87 9.73 12.82
N LEU A 142 -1.54 10.84 13.13
CA LEU A 142 -2.93 10.85 13.57
C LEU A 142 -3.80 11.53 12.53
N ILE A 143 -4.96 10.95 12.24
CA ILE A 143 -5.96 11.56 11.37
C ILE A 143 -7.08 12.10 12.24
N SER A 144 -7.36 13.38 12.10
CA SER A 144 -8.35 14.08 12.91
C SER A 144 -9.40 14.74 12.01
N HIS A 145 -10.64 14.75 12.49
CA HIS A 145 -11.75 15.42 11.83
C HIS A 145 -11.66 16.93 12.08
N ILE A 146 -12.15 17.71 11.12
CA ILE A 146 -12.26 19.17 11.20
C ILE A 146 -13.70 19.52 11.51
N ASP A 147 -13.96 19.98 12.73
CA ASP A 147 -15.31 20.19 13.24
C ASP A 147 -15.95 21.48 12.70
N ASN A 148 -15.12 22.49 12.40
CA ASN A 148 -15.61 23.79 11.93
C ASN A 148 -14.58 24.52 11.06
N ALA A 149 -15.05 25.59 10.40
CA ALA A 149 -14.22 26.40 9.51
C ALA A 149 -13.04 27.09 10.22
N GLN A 150 -13.20 27.52 11.48
CA GLN A 150 -12.13 28.18 12.23
C GLN A 150 -10.97 27.22 12.52
N GLN A 151 -11.28 25.98 12.88
CA GLN A 151 -10.28 24.93 13.06
C GLN A 151 -9.58 24.65 11.73
N ARG A 152 -10.33 24.53 10.62
CA ARG A 152 -9.76 24.34 9.28
C ARG A 152 -8.74 25.41 8.93
N ASP A 153 -9.12 26.67 9.09
CA ASP A 153 -8.29 27.82 8.72
C ASP A 153 -7.05 27.89 9.62
N SER A 154 -7.18 27.51 10.89
CA SER A 154 -6.07 27.38 11.84
C SER A 154 -5.08 26.30 11.39
N VAL A 155 -5.55 25.11 11.01
CA VAL A 155 -4.69 24.01 10.52
C VAL A 155 -4.00 24.39 9.21
N ILE A 156 -4.74 24.99 8.25
CA ILE A 156 -4.16 25.47 6.98
C ILE A 156 -3.04 26.47 7.25
N THR A 157 -3.27 27.41 8.17
CA THR A 157 -2.28 28.43 8.54
C THR A 157 -1.05 27.80 9.19
N ALA A 158 -1.25 26.85 10.12
CA ALA A 158 -0.16 26.11 10.74
C ALA A 158 0.70 25.38 9.70
N TYR A 159 0.07 24.67 8.75
CA TYR A 159 0.80 23.98 7.69
C TYR A 159 1.52 24.94 6.72
N LYS A 160 0.93 26.10 6.41
CA LYS A 160 1.63 27.12 5.60
C LYS A 160 2.87 27.64 6.32
N ASN A 161 2.78 27.88 7.62
CA ASN A 161 3.92 28.32 8.42
C ASN A 161 5.02 27.26 8.49
N LEU A 162 4.64 25.99 8.64
CA LEU A 162 5.59 24.87 8.55
C LEU A 162 6.24 24.82 7.16
N SER A 163 5.48 24.90 6.08
CA SER A 163 6.02 24.92 4.69
C SER A 163 7.07 26.02 4.54
N LEU A 164 6.78 27.22 5.02
CA LEU A 164 7.70 28.36 4.97
C LEU A 164 8.99 28.08 5.76
N LYS A 165 8.88 27.59 7.00
CA LYS A 165 10.01 27.26 7.86
C LYS A 165 10.99 26.31 7.18
N TYR A 166 10.50 25.21 6.62
CA TYR A 166 11.34 24.20 5.97
C TYR A 166 11.89 24.67 4.62
N LYS A 167 11.12 25.46 3.84
CA LYS A 167 11.65 26.12 2.62
C LYS A 167 12.86 27.00 2.91
N THR A 168 12.85 27.77 4.01
CA THR A 168 13.99 28.63 4.39
C THR A 168 15.20 27.87 4.95
N ALA A 169 14.98 26.68 5.52
CA ALA A 169 16.07 25.84 6.03
C ALA A 169 16.84 25.16 4.89
N ALA A 170 16.13 24.74 3.83
CA ALA A 170 16.72 24.07 2.67
C ALA A 170 17.54 25.01 1.75
N SER A 171 17.44 26.32 1.92
CA SER A 171 18.15 27.32 1.09
C SER A 171 19.48 27.81 1.69
N LYS A 172 19.92 27.23 2.81
CA LYS A 172 21.20 27.54 3.48
C LYS A 172 22.16 26.37 3.31
#